data_AF-A0A3P6T0M3-F1
#
_entry.id   AF-A0A3P6T0M3-F1
#
_cell.length_a   1.000
_cell.length_b   1.000
_cell.length_c   1.000
_cell.angle_alpha   90.00
_cell.angle_beta   90.00
_cell.angle_gamma   90.00
#
_symmetry.space_group_name_H-M   'P 1'
#
loop_
_entity.id
_entity.type
_entity.pdbx_description
1 polymer ?
#
loop_
_entity_poly.entity_id
_entity_poly.type
_entity_poly.pdbx_seq_one_letter_code
_entity_poly.pdbx_strand_id
1 'polypeptide(L)'
;AQNIVQDDKAKEGELYSKQHEVSRRLLENRIWEVFYYMHRKMQELPISHSSVVNRTEDQLISLLATAANFSEIEGAGAWRKKSLQAVTNTIQQKIRRMQNPEDCRTAKALVCNLDKECGFGCQLHHVAYCFLTAFGSGRMLVLNRDGSAWR
;
A
#
# COMPACT_ATOMS: atom_id res chain seq x y z
N ALA A 1 20.75 5.55 -23.49
CA ALA A 1 21.19 6.57 -22.53
C ALA A 1 21.10 5.98 -21.12
N GLN A 2 22.20 5.40 -20.65
CA GLN A 2 22.36 4.92 -19.28
C GLN A 2 22.84 6.10 -18.44
N ASN A 3 21.91 6.86 -17.85
CA ASN A 3 22.28 7.83 -16.82
C ASN A 3 22.09 7.18 -15.46
N ILE A 4 23.24 6.69 -15.01
CA ILE A 4 23.61 6.24 -13.68
C ILE A 4 22.93 7.12 -12.64
N VAL A 5 21.96 6.54 -11.92
CA VAL A 5 21.61 6.98 -10.58
C VAL A 5 22.90 6.79 -9.78
N GLN A 6 23.65 7.87 -9.57
CA GLN A 6 24.78 7.86 -8.65
C GLN A 6 24.21 7.58 -7.27
N ASP A 7 24.38 6.33 -6.90
CA ASP A 7 24.14 5.75 -5.60
C ASP A 7 25.05 6.49 -4.61
N ASP A 8 24.54 7.54 -3.98
CA ASP A 8 25.10 8.13 -2.76
C ASP A 8 24.92 7.09 -1.63
N LYS A 9 25.57 5.93 -1.78
CA LYS A 9 25.64 4.91 -0.74
C LYS A 9 26.22 5.60 0.48
N ALA A 10 25.53 5.47 1.62
CA ALA A 10 26.04 5.92 2.89
C ALA A 10 27.51 5.45 3.03
N LYS A 11 28.40 6.38 3.38
CA LYS A 11 29.81 6.05 3.62
C LYS A 11 29.85 4.96 4.68
N GLU A 12 30.77 4.01 4.53
CA GLU A 12 30.93 2.89 5.46
C GLU A 12 31.05 3.42 6.91
N GLY A 13 29.99 3.23 7.71
CA GLY A 13 29.85 3.78 9.07
C GLY A 13 28.67 4.73 9.31
N GLU A 14 28.02 5.29 8.29
CA GLU A 14 26.82 6.13 8.42
C GLU A 14 25.54 5.31 8.13
N LEU A 15 24.53 5.40 9.02
CA LEU A 15 23.26 4.68 8.87
C LEU A 15 22.35 5.23 7.75
N TYR A 16 22.46 6.52 7.45
CA TYR A 16 21.61 7.24 6.48
C TYR A 16 22.46 8.16 5.61
N SER A 17 22.11 8.33 4.33
CA SER A 17 22.80 9.30 3.49
C SER A 17 22.52 10.74 3.95
N LYS A 18 23.37 11.65 3.47
CA LYS A 18 23.14 13.09 3.62
C LYS A 18 21.77 13.50 3.09
N GLN A 19 21.33 12.95 1.95
CA GLN A 19 20.04 13.29 1.35
C GLN A 19 18.89 12.89 2.28
N HIS A 20 18.96 11.70 2.84
CA HIS A 20 18.00 11.20 3.83
C HIS A 20 17.89 12.14 5.03
N GLU A 21 19.02 12.47 5.66
CA GLU A 21 19.02 13.32 6.84
C GLU A 21 18.53 14.74 6.56
N VAL A 22 18.87 15.31 5.40
CA VAL A 22 18.36 16.62 4.99
C VAL A 22 16.84 16.58 4.80
N SER A 23 16.32 15.57 4.11
CA SER A 23 14.87 15.43 3.89
C SER A 23 14.11 15.13 5.18
N ARG A 24 14.66 14.32 6.08
CA ARG A 24 14.09 14.05 7.41
C ARG A 24 13.96 15.32 8.24
N ARG A 25 15.02 16.13 8.30
CA ARG A 25 15.03 17.41 9.02
C ARG A 25 14.08 18.44 8.39
N LEU A 26 13.98 18.47 7.06
CA LEU A 26 13.02 19.33 6.37
C LEU A 26 11.58 18.96 6.74
N LEU A 27 11.26 17.66 6.76
CA LEU A 27 9.95 17.17 7.18
C LEU A 27 9.64 17.58 8.63
N GLU A 28 10.58 17.34 9.54
CA GLU A 28 10.47 17.73 10.95
C GLU A 28 10.23 19.24 11.12
N ASN A 29 11.01 20.07 10.42
CA ASN A 29 10.85 21.53 10.44
C ASN A 29 9.48 21.97 9.95
N ARG A 30 8.94 21.36 8.89
CA ARG A 30 7.60 21.71 8.36
C ARG A 30 6.48 21.35 9.33
N ILE A 31 6.61 20.25 10.07
CA ILE A 31 5.67 19.87 11.13
C ILE A 31 5.65 20.96 12.21
N TRP A 32 6.84 21.37 12.65
CA TRP A 32 6.97 22.43 13.65
C TRP A 32 6.47 23.79 13.16
N GLU A 33 6.73 24.17 11.91
CA GLU A 33 6.22 25.41 11.30
C GLU A 33 4.69 25.48 11.32
N VAL A 34 4.01 24.39 10.94
CA VAL A 34 2.54 24.30 11.02
C VAL A 34 2.07 24.46 12.46
N PHE A 35 2.69 23.72 13.40
CA PHE A 35 2.34 23.79 14.81
C PHE A 35 2.50 25.20 15.38
N TYR A 36 3.64 25.85 15.16
CA TYR A 36 3.89 27.19 15.67
C TYR A 36 2.97 28.23 15.05
N TYR A 37 2.69 28.13 13.74
CA TYR A 37 1.74 29.02 13.07
C TYR A 37 0.34 28.89 13.69
N MET A 38 -0.17 27.66 13.80
CA MET A 38 -1.48 27.41 14.39
C MET A 38 -1.53 27.86 15.86
N HIS A 39 -0.52 27.51 16.66
CA HIS A 39 -0.44 27.89 18.07
C HIS A 39 -0.52 29.40 18.25
N ARG A 40 0.27 30.16 17.48
CA ARG A 40 0.25 31.61 17.50
C ARG A 40 -1.12 32.17 17.08
N LYS A 41 -1.69 31.67 15.98
CA LYS A 41 -2.98 32.17 15.47
C LYS A 41 -4.16 31.86 16.38
N MET A 42 -4.14 30.77 17.12
CA MET A 42 -5.16 30.45 18.13
C MET A 42 -5.11 31.39 19.35
N GLN A 43 -3.98 32.06 19.60
CA GLN A 43 -3.82 33.02 20.71
C GLN A 43 -4.12 34.48 20.27
N GLU A 44 -4.19 34.76 18.98
CA GLU A 44 -4.47 36.10 18.45
C GLU A 44 -6.00 36.38 18.44
N LEU A 45 -6.44 37.48 19.06
CA LEU A 45 -7.83 37.98 18.99
C LEU A 45 -7.87 39.37 18.32
N PRO A 46 -8.81 39.63 17.37
CA PRO A 46 -9.76 38.70 16.77
C PRO A 46 -9.10 37.78 15.71
N ILE A 47 -9.59 36.56 15.59
CA ILE A 47 -9.08 35.60 14.60
C ILE A 47 -9.63 35.97 13.21
N SER A 48 -8.75 36.30 12.26
CA SER A 48 -9.11 36.39 10.85
C SER A 48 -9.26 34.98 10.25
N HIS A 49 -10.48 34.45 10.29
CA HIS A 49 -10.78 33.05 9.95
C HIS A 49 -10.31 32.63 8.54
N SER A 50 -10.57 33.40 7.50
CA SER A 50 -10.27 33.00 6.12
C SER A 50 -8.75 32.94 5.83
N SER A 51 -7.99 33.94 6.29
CA SER A 51 -6.54 33.96 6.09
C SER A 51 -5.81 32.86 6.87
N VAL A 52 -6.30 32.53 8.07
CA VAL A 52 -5.72 31.46 8.90
C VAL A 52 -6.01 30.09 8.28
N VAL A 53 -7.23 29.87 7.79
CA VAL A 53 -7.60 28.61 7.11
C VAL A 53 -6.77 28.40 5.85
N ASN A 54 -6.75 29.37 4.93
CA ASN A 54 -6.02 29.22 3.66
C ASN A 54 -4.53 28.98 3.88
N ARG A 55 -3.91 29.74 4.79
CA ARG A 55 -2.48 29.58 5.08
C ARG A 55 -2.18 28.23 5.73
N THR A 56 -3.06 27.76 6.61
CA THR A 56 -2.90 26.43 7.23
C THR A 56 -3.02 25.34 6.18
N GLU A 57 -4.00 25.44 5.27
CA GLU A 57 -4.17 24.50 4.16
C GLU A 57 -2.93 24.45 3.27
N ASP A 58 -2.39 25.59 2.85
CA ASP A 58 -1.16 25.67 2.06
C ASP A 58 0.03 24.98 2.76
N GLN A 59 0.19 25.23 4.07
CA GLN A 59 1.27 24.62 4.84
C GLN A 59 1.09 23.10 5.00
N LEU A 60 -0.15 22.62 5.19
CA LEU A 60 -0.46 21.19 5.28
C LEU A 60 -0.24 20.49 3.93
N ILE A 61 -0.65 21.09 2.80
CA ILE A 61 -0.37 20.56 1.46
C ILE A 61 1.14 20.47 1.23
N SER A 62 1.89 21.52 1.59
CA SER A 62 3.35 21.50 1.48
C SER A 62 4.01 20.43 2.36
N LEU A 63 3.47 20.21 3.56
CA LEU A 63 3.90 19.15 4.46
C LEU A 63 3.64 17.76 3.87
N LEU A 64 2.45 17.51 3.31
CA LEU A 64 2.10 16.25 2.64
C LEU A 64 3.02 15.97 1.45
N ALA A 65 3.28 16.98 0.62
CA ALA A 65 4.22 16.85 -0.51
C ALA A 65 5.64 16.52 -0.02
N THR A 66 6.07 17.16 1.07
CA THR A 66 7.38 16.89 1.68
C THR A 66 7.47 15.47 2.24
N ALA A 67 6.42 15.00 2.91
CA ALA A 67 6.33 13.63 3.41
C ALA A 67 6.34 12.60 2.28
N ALA A 68 5.60 12.87 1.19
CA ALA A 68 5.60 12.02 -0.01
C ALA A 68 7.00 11.96 -0.64
N ASN A 69 7.68 13.09 -0.81
CA ASN A 69 9.03 13.12 -1.35
C ASN A 69 10.04 12.40 -0.44
N PHE A 70 9.95 12.58 0.88
CA PHE A 70 10.78 11.86 1.85
C PHE A 70 10.59 10.35 1.72
N SER A 71 9.36 9.88 1.46
CA SER A 71 9.09 8.46 1.29
C SER A 71 9.82 7.84 0.09
N GLU A 72 10.24 8.63 -0.89
CA GLU A 72 10.91 8.17 -2.12
C GLU A 72 12.44 8.26 -2.08
N ILE A 73 13.01 8.84 -1.02
CA ILE A 73 14.45 9.03 -0.85
C ILE A 73 15.19 7.68 -0.89
N GLU A 74 16.41 7.68 -1.43
CA GLU A 74 17.29 6.49 -1.51
C GLU A 74 16.66 5.30 -2.23
N GLY A 75 15.74 5.57 -3.17
CA GLY A 75 15.05 4.51 -3.90
C GLY A 75 14.11 3.67 -3.02
N ALA A 76 13.71 4.17 -1.85
CA ALA A 76 12.81 3.48 -0.94
C ALA A 76 11.49 3.07 -1.62
N GLY A 77 10.97 3.87 -2.55
CA GLY A 77 9.79 3.50 -3.35
C GLY A 77 10.03 2.33 -4.30
N ALA A 78 11.17 2.33 -5.00
CA ALA A 78 11.58 1.21 -5.84
C ALA A 78 11.78 -0.07 -5.02
N TRP A 79 12.39 0.06 -3.83
CA TRP A 79 12.53 -1.04 -2.87
C TRP A 79 11.16 -1.55 -2.42
N ARG A 80 10.23 -0.68 -1.99
CA ARG A 80 8.86 -1.09 -1.59
C ARG A 80 8.14 -1.84 -2.69
N LYS A 81 8.19 -1.33 -3.94
CA LYS A 81 7.60 -1.98 -5.11
C LYS A 81 8.19 -3.38 -5.35
N LYS A 82 9.52 -3.49 -5.30
CA LYS A 82 10.22 -4.78 -5.48
C LYS A 82 9.87 -5.77 -4.37
N SER A 83 9.87 -5.32 -3.12
CA SER A 83 9.51 -6.15 -1.95
C SER A 83 8.07 -6.65 -2.03
N LEU A 84 7.12 -5.77 -2.37
CA LEU A 84 5.72 -6.16 -2.56
C LEU A 84 5.54 -7.15 -3.73
N GLN A 85 6.27 -6.95 -4.82
CA GLN A 85 6.27 -7.89 -5.94
C GLN A 85 6.81 -9.26 -5.52
N ALA A 86 7.87 -9.31 -4.72
CA ALA A 86 8.41 -10.57 -4.21
C ALA A 86 7.38 -11.33 -3.35
N VAL A 87 6.71 -10.64 -2.43
CA VAL A 87 5.63 -11.22 -1.61
C VAL A 87 4.48 -11.72 -2.49
N THR A 88 4.06 -10.91 -3.46
CA THR A 88 3.03 -11.29 -4.43
C THR A 88 3.43 -12.56 -5.20
N ASN A 89 4.67 -12.62 -5.69
CA ASN A 89 5.16 -13.79 -6.42
C ASN A 89 5.13 -15.06 -5.57
N THR A 90 5.55 -14.98 -4.30
CA THR A 90 5.50 -16.11 -3.36
C THR A 90 4.07 -16.60 -3.15
N ILE A 91 3.12 -15.69 -2.91
CA ILE A 91 1.71 -16.05 -2.71
C ILE A 91 1.13 -16.68 -3.99
N GLN A 92 1.39 -16.07 -5.16
CA GLN A 92 0.92 -16.56 -6.45
C GLN A 92 1.50 -17.95 -6.79
N GLN A 93 2.76 -18.21 -6.49
CA GLN A 93 3.35 -19.55 -6.65
C GLN A 93 2.66 -20.59 -5.77
N LYS A 94 2.36 -20.25 -4.51
CA LYS A 94 1.63 -21.14 -3.61
C LYS A 94 0.20 -21.41 -4.10
N ILE A 95 -0.49 -20.37 -4.54
CA ILE A 95 -1.82 -20.49 -5.18
C ILE A 95 -1.75 -21.44 -6.37
N ARG A 96 -0.80 -21.25 -7.30
CA ARG A 96 -0.65 -22.11 -8.48
C ARG A 96 -0.46 -23.57 -8.10
N ARG A 97 0.43 -23.88 -7.16
CA ARG A 97 0.64 -25.26 -6.71
C ARG A 97 -0.61 -25.87 -6.09
N MET A 98 -1.33 -25.10 -5.28
CA MET A 98 -2.55 -25.56 -4.61
C MET A 98 -3.71 -25.79 -5.59
N GLN A 99 -3.85 -24.93 -6.59
CA GLN A 99 -4.90 -25.03 -7.59
C GLN A 99 -4.60 -26.04 -8.72
N ASN A 100 -3.37 -26.56 -8.81
CA ASN A 100 -2.94 -27.49 -9.86
C ASN A 100 -2.24 -28.72 -9.24
N PRO A 101 -2.97 -29.58 -8.51
CA PRO A 101 -2.41 -30.83 -7.98
C PRO A 101 -2.05 -31.82 -9.10
N GLU A 102 -1.06 -32.67 -8.88
CA GLU A 102 -0.64 -33.71 -9.84
C GLU A 102 -1.75 -34.74 -10.09
N ASP A 103 -2.46 -35.14 -9.02
CA ASP A 103 -3.64 -36.00 -9.11
C ASP A 103 -4.86 -35.31 -8.47
N CYS A 104 -5.79 -34.90 -9.33
CA CYS A 104 -7.04 -34.26 -8.93
C CYS A 104 -7.93 -35.20 -8.10
N ARG A 105 -7.89 -36.52 -8.32
CA ARG A 105 -8.78 -37.48 -7.64
C ARG A 105 -8.47 -37.61 -6.16
N THR A 106 -7.21 -37.43 -5.77
CA THR A 106 -6.73 -37.56 -4.39
C THR A 106 -6.57 -36.20 -3.69
N ALA A 107 -6.63 -35.09 -4.43
CA ALA A 107 -6.51 -33.75 -3.88
C ALA A 107 -7.69 -33.40 -2.94
N LYS A 108 -7.37 -32.83 -1.76
CA LYS A 108 -8.40 -32.28 -0.87
C LYS A 108 -8.98 -31.02 -1.51
N ALA A 109 -10.27 -31.03 -1.79
CA ALA A 109 -10.97 -29.90 -2.37
C ALA A 109 -11.86 -29.17 -1.35
N LEU A 110 -12.12 -27.89 -1.63
CA LEU A 110 -13.23 -27.11 -1.09
C LEU A 110 -14.10 -26.71 -2.27
N VAL A 111 -15.36 -27.13 -2.25
CA VAL A 111 -16.34 -26.80 -3.29
C VAL A 111 -17.06 -25.51 -2.89
N CYS A 112 -17.06 -24.52 -3.78
CA CYS A 112 -17.78 -23.26 -3.63
C CYS A 112 -18.92 -23.20 -4.62
N ASN A 113 -20.16 -23.14 -4.13
CA ASN A 113 -21.34 -23.03 -4.97
C ASN A 113 -21.60 -21.58 -5.34
N LEU A 114 -21.83 -21.33 -6.63
CA LEU A 114 -22.04 -20.00 -7.17
C LEU A 114 -23.52 -19.72 -7.41
N ASP A 115 -24.36 -20.04 -6.42
CA ASP A 115 -25.82 -20.03 -6.49
C ASP A 115 -26.49 -18.92 -5.65
N LYS A 116 -25.70 -18.01 -5.07
CA LYS A 116 -26.25 -16.85 -4.35
C LYS A 116 -27.10 -15.95 -5.26
N GLU A 117 -28.32 -15.65 -4.84
CA GLU A 117 -29.21 -14.73 -5.54
C GLU A 117 -28.80 -13.27 -5.27
N CYS A 118 -27.74 -12.82 -5.92
CA CYS A 118 -27.25 -11.45 -5.83
C CYS A 118 -26.45 -11.05 -7.08
N GLY A 119 -26.19 -9.75 -7.24
CA GLY A 119 -25.41 -9.22 -8.36
C GLY A 119 -23.94 -9.63 -8.34
N PHE A 120 -23.25 -9.37 -9.45
CA PHE A 120 -21.85 -9.76 -9.71
C PHE A 120 -20.88 -9.48 -8.54
N GLY A 121 -20.90 -8.29 -7.94
CA GLY A 121 -19.98 -7.94 -6.86
C GLY A 121 -20.13 -8.82 -5.62
N CYS A 122 -21.36 -9.21 -5.28
CA CYS A 122 -21.65 -10.11 -4.16
C CYS A 122 -21.16 -11.54 -4.46
N GLN A 123 -21.32 -12.01 -5.69
CA GLN A 123 -20.82 -13.31 -6.15
C GLN A 123 -19.28 -13.37 -6.17
N LEU A 124 -18.62 -12.32 -6.67
CA LEU A 124 -17.16 -12.23 -6.70
C LEU A 124 -16.57 -12.23 -5.27
N HIS A 125 -17.18 -11.48 -4.34
CA HIS A 125 -16.80 -11.54 -2.93
C HIS A 125 -17.02 -12.92 -2.31
N HIS A 126 -18.08 -13.64 -2.71
CA HIS A 126 -18.28 -15.02 -2.26
C HIS A 126 -17.16 -15.95 -2.74
N VAL A 127 -16.74 -15.84 -4.00
CA VAL A 127 -15.57 -16.57 -4.52
C VAL A 127 -14.30 -16.20 -3.76
N ALA A 128 -14.05 -14.91 -3.52
CA ALA A 128 -12.88 -14.46 -2.75
C ALA A 128 -12.86 -15.07 -1.33
N TYR A 129 -14.01 -15.11 -0.66
CA TYR A 129 -14.16 -15.75 0.65
C TYR A 129 -13.88 -17.26 0.59
N CYS A 130 -14.49 -17.97 -0.36
CA CYS A 130 -14.23 -19.40 -0.58
C CYS A 130 -12.74 -19.65 -0.86
N PHE A 131 -12.12 -18.81 -1.68
CA PHE A 131 -10.72 -18.92 -2.05
C PHE A 131 -9.78 -18.70 -0.86
N LEU A 132 -10.04 -17.69 -0.04
CA LEU A 132 -9.26 -17.46 1.18
C LEU A 132 -9.39 -18.63 2.17
N THR A 133 -10.60 -19.19 2.30
CA THR A 133 -10.85 -20.37 3.14
C THR A 133 -10.15 -21.62 2.61
N ALA A 134 -10.17 -21.85 1.29
CA ALA A 134 -9.46 -22.94 0.63
C ALA A 134 -7.94 -22.80 0.81
N PHE A 135 -7.41 -21.58 0.61
CA PHE A 135 -6.00 -21.26 0.81
C PHE A 135 -5.53 -21.47 2.25
N GLY A 136 -6.32 -21.01 3.22
CA GLY A 136 -6.02 -21.17 4.66
C GLY A 136 -6.09 -22.63 5.12
N SER A 137 -6.98 -23.43 4.53
CA SER A 137 -7.15 -24.86 4.85
C SER A 137 -6.29 -25.81 4.02
N GLY A 138 -5.48 -25.29 3.08
CA GLY A 138 -4.63 -26.10 2.21
C GLY A 138 -5.41 -26.99 1.25
N ARG A 139 -6.56 -26.53 0.76
CA ARG A 139 -7.47 -27.25 -0.14
C ARG A 139 -7.53 -26.57 -1.49
N MET A 140 -7.61 -27.36 -2.56
CA MET A 140 -7.90 -26.85 -3.89
C MET A 140 -9.32 -26.28 -3.94
N LEU A 141 -9.49 -25.05 -4.40
CA LEU A 141 -10.81 -24.48 -4.65
C LEU A 141 -11.40 -25.06 -5.93
N VAL A 142 -12.63 -25.57 -5.84
CA VAL A 142 -13.46 -25.97 -6.98
C VAL A 142 -14.69 -25.10 -7.03
N LEU A 143 -14.90 -24.42 -8.15
CA LEU A 143 -16.12 -23.64 -8.38
C LEU A 143 -17.19 -24.55 -8.98
N ASN A 144 -18.32 -24.66 -8.29
CA ASN A 144 -19.47 -25.39 -8.78
C ASN A 144 -20.37 -24.39 -9.52
N ARG A 145 -20.35 -24.49 -10.86
CA ARG A 145 -20.87 -23.57 -11.91
C ARG A 145 -19.81 -22.62 -12.48
N ASP A 146 -20.08 -22.17 -13.70
CA ASP A 146 -19.21 -21.33 -14.53
C ASP A 146 -19.47 -19.82 -14.41
N GLY A 147 -20.41 -19.42 -13.54
CA GLY A 147 -20.78 -18.01 -13.36
C GLY A 147 -21.66 -17.44 -14.47
N SER A 148 -22.16 -18.25 -15.41
CA SER A 148 -23.06 -17.80 -16.51
C SER A 148 -24.35 -17.11 -16.05
N ALA A 149 -24.76 -17.36 -14.80
CA ALA A 149 -25.93 -16.74 -14.17
C ALA A 149 -25.64 -15.35 -13.54
N TRP A 150 -24.38 -14.91 -13.49
CA TRP A 150 -23.97 -13.63 -12.90
C TRP A 150 -24.16 -12.49 -13.90
N ARG A 151 -25.43 -12.18 -14.21
CA ARG A 151 -25.79 -11.00 -14.98
C ARG A 151 -25.91 -9.77 -14.08
#